data_AF-A0A380DK50-F1
#
_entry.id   AF-A0A380DK50-F1
#
_cell.length_a   1.000
_cell.length_b   1.000
_cell.length_c   1.000
_cell.angle_alpha   90.00
_cell.angle_beta   90.00
_cell.angle_gamma   90.00
#
_symmetry.space_group_name_H-M   'P 1'
#
loop_
_entity.id
_entity.type
_entity.pdbx_description
1 polymer ?
#
loop_
_entity_poly.entity_id
_entity_poly.type
_entity_poly.pdbx_seq_one_letter_code
_entity_poly.pdbx_strand_id
1 'polypeptide(L)'
;MMKIKVKKTMTLSELIEWAWENPELSNNKKFFARSNYLSGSVKFFPGLSRTITTNNIMFDDEFEVEVEEEITEETKFDRLFEVFEVSEGEYNPTSNRNTSINESLNDDRCFPIKAFYILNDDLTMTLIWKRWGVD
;
A
#
# COMPACT_ATOMS: atom_id res chain seq x y z
N MET A 1 -16.26 1.84 -2.77
CA MET A 1 -14.93 1.19 -2.69
C MET A 1 -13.93 2.11 -3.36
N MET A 2 -12.74 2.24 -2.79
CA MET A 2 -11.68 3.13 -3.24
C MET A 2 -10.47 2.28 -3.61
N LYS A 3 -9.64 2.75 -4.52
CA LYS A 3 -8.42 2.06 -4.95
C LYS A 3 -7.22 2.86 -4.52
N ILE A 4 -6.31 2.22 -3.80
CA ILE A 4 -5.05 2.83 -3.38
C ILE A 4 -3.89 2.10 -4.04
N LYS A 5 -2.86 2.85 -4.41
CA LYS A 5 -1.58 2.28 -4.82
C LYS A 5 -0.69 2.20 -3.60
N VAL A 6 -0.24 0.99 -3.28
CA VAL A 6 0.70 0.77 -2.19
C VAL A 6 1.94 0.08 -2.74
N LYS A 7 3.10 0.49 -2.22
CA LYS A 7 4.35 -0.18 -2.49
C LYS A 7 4.51 -1.28 -1.47
N LYS A 8 4.77 -2.50 -1.94
CA LYS A 8 5.09 -3.65 -1.10
C LYS A 8 6.51 -4.08 -1.36
N THR A 9 7.22 -4.37 -0.27
CA THR A 9 8.51 -5.04 -0.33
C THR A 9 8.28 -6.54 -0.26
N MET A 10 8.83 -7.29 -1.22
CA MET A 10 8.64 -8.73 -1.37
C MET A 10 9.99 -9.43 -1.51
N THR A 11 10.14 -10.58 -0.85
CA THR A 11 11.19 -11.56 -1.15
C THR A 11 10.99 -12.15 -2.54
N LEU A 12 11.99 -12.88 -3.06
CA LEU A 12 11.86 -13.57 -4.35
C LEU A 12 10.68 -14.56 -4.38
N SER A 13 10.43 -15.30 -3.28
CA SER A 13 9.30 -16.24 -3.20
C SER A 13 7.96 -15.51 -3.26
N GLU A 14 7.80 -14.44 -2.49
CA GLU A 14 6.57 -13.64 -2.48
C GLU A 14 6.33 -12.96 -3.83
N LEU A 15 7.39 -12.49 -4.50
CA LEU A 15 7.27 -11.91 -5.84
C LEU A 15 6.80 -12.95 -6.87
N ILE A 16 7.26 -14.20 -6.79
CA ILE A 16 6.83 -15.27 -7.70
C ILE A 16 5.35 -15.61 -7.47
N GLU A 17 4.93 -15.73 -6.20
CA GLU A 17 3.53 -15.98 -5.84
C GLU A 17 2.63 -14.82 -6.29
N TRP A 18 3.01 -13.58 -5.98
CA TRP A 18 2.28 -12.40 -6.42
C TRP A 18 2.17 -12.34 -7.95
N ALA A 19 3.26 -12.61 -8.68
CA ALA A 19 3.26 -12.58 -10.13
C ALA A 19 2.34 -13.66 -10.75
N TRP A 20 2.19 -14.80 -10.07
CA TRP A 20 1.28 -15.87 -10.46
C TRP A 20 -0.19 -15.47 -10.34
N GLU A 21 -0.54 -14.77 -9.25
CA GLU A 21 -1.89 -14.27 -8.98
C GLU A 21 -2.25 -13.04 -9.82
N ASN A 22 -1.25 -12.25 -10.23
CA ASN A 22 -1.43 -10.98 -10.95
C ASN A 22 -0.73 -10.99 -12.32
N PRO A 23 -1.10 -11.91 -13.25
CA PRO A 23 -0.41 -12.08 -14.53
C PRO A 23 -0.48 -10.83 -15.42
N GLU A 24 -1.55 -10.04 -15.35
CA GLU A 24 -1.69 -8.76 -16.06
C GLU A 24 -0.72 -7.69 -15.54
N LEU A 25 -0.33 -7.77 -14.26
CA LEU A 25 0.62 -6.85 -13.65
C LEU A 25 2.06 -7.33 -13.75
N SER A 26 2.32 -8.63 -13.93
CA SER A 26 3.66 -9.21 -13.90
C SER A 26 4.22 -9.58 -15.28
N ASN A 27 3.37 -9.99 -16.23
CA ASN A 27 3.84 -10.51 -17.52
C ASN A 27 4.66 -9.51 -18.32
N ASN A 28 5.78 -9.98 -18.88
CA ASN A 28 6.78 -9.21 -19.61
C ASN A 28 7.45 -8.08 -18.82
N LYS A 29 7.14 -7.92 -17.53
CA LYS A 29 7.80 -6.92 -16.67
C LYS A 29 9.07 -7.48 -16.05
N LYS A 30 10.02 -6.56 -15.86
CA LYS A 30 11.29 -6.81 -15.19
C LYS A 30 11.26 -6.07 -13.84
N PHE A 31 11.46 -6.81 -12.77
CA PHE A 31 11.53 -6.33 -11.40
C PHE A 31 12.99 -6.30 -10.99
N PHE A 32 13.44 -5.19 -10.40
CA PHE A 32 14.81 -5.02 -9.96
C PHE A 32 14.88 -5.19 -8.45
N ALA A 33 15.95 -5.84 -7.99
CA ALA A 33 16.26 -5.90 -6.57
C ALA A 33 16.49 -4.47 -6.05
N ARG A 34 16.04 -4.19 -4.82
CA ARG A 34 16.31 -2.92 -4.14
C ARG A 34 17.81 -2.70 -3.92
N SER A 35 18.55 -3.80 -3.79
CA SER A 35 20.00 -3.85 -3.72
C SER A 35 20.63 -3.45 -5.06
N ASN A 36 21.37 -2.34 -5.07
CA ASN A 36 22.06 -1.85 -6.27
C ASN A 36 23.40 -2.57 -6.55
N TYR A 37 23.81 -3.53 -5.73
CA TYR A 37 25.17 -4.10 -5.80
C TYR A 37 25.46 -4.85 -7.10
N LEU A 38 24.51 -5.65 -7.60
CA LEU A 38 24.72 -6.48 -8.80
C LEU A 38 23.69 -6.23 -9.91
N SER A 39 22.85 -5.20 -9.76
CA SER A 39 21.70 -4.96 -10.63
C SER A 39 20.81 -6.22 -10.76
N GLY A 40 20.51 -6.83 -9.62
CA GLY A 40 19.72 -8.05 -9.51
C GLY A 40 18.32 -7.85 -10.12
N SER A 41 17.80 -8.85 -10.82
CA SER A 41 16.46 -8.71 -11.44
C SER A 41 15.77 -10.02 -11.78
N VAL A 42 14.43 -10.00 -11.73
CA VAL A 42 13.53 -11.07 -12.18
C VAL A 42 12.70 -10.59 -13.35
N LYS A 43 12.54 -11.40 -14.40
CA LYS A 43 11.59 -11.15 -15.49
C LYS A 43 10.65 -12.32 -15.68
N PHE A 44 9.36 -12.02 -15.75
CA PHE A 44 8.30 -13.01 -15.97
C PHE A 44 7.90 -13.02 -17.44
N PHE A 45 7.82 -14.21 -18.04
CA PHE A 45 7.45 -14.37 -19.44
C PHE A 45 6.08 -15.07 -19.56
N PRO A 46 5.14 -14.49 -20.33
CA PRO A 46 3.87 -15.15 -20.61
C PRO A 46 4.08 -16.33 -21.57
N GLY A 47 3.13 -17.27 -21.57
CA GLY A 47 3.11 -18.39 -22.51
C GLY A 47 2.68 -19.70 -21.85
N LEU A 48 2.66 -20.78 -22.64
CA LEU A 48 2.25 -22.12 -22.20
C LEU A 48 3.12 -22.68 -21.06
N SER A 49 4.39 -22.27 -21.00
CA SER A 49 5.36 -22.74 -20.03
C SER A 49 5.68 -21.75 -18.89
N ARG A 50 5.01 -20.57 -18.85
CA ARG A 50 5.16 -19.49 -17.84
C ARG A 50 6.53 -19.49 -17.15
N THR A 51 7.55 -18.98 -17.83
CA THR A 51 8.94 -19.06 -17.36
C THR A 51 9.38 -17.79 -16.65
N ILE A 52 10.36 -17.93 -15.76
CA ILE A 52 11.07 -16.82 -15.10
C ILE A 52 12.53 -16.79 -15.53
N THR A 53 13.10 -15.60 -15.66
CA THR A 53 14.55 -15.41 -15.79
C THR A 53 15.04 -14.55 -14.64
N THR A 54 16.07 -15.03 -13.95
CA THR A 54 16.76 -14.30 -12.89
C THR A 54 18.13 -13.86 -13.36
N ASN A 55 18.62 -12.75 -12.84
CA ASN A 55 19.98 -12.25 -13.10
C ASN A 55 20.54 -11.67 -11.81
N ASN A 56 21.69 -12.17 -11.36
CA ASN A 56 22.47 -11.66 -10.23
C ASN A 56 21.65 -11.32 -8.96
N ILE A 57 20.72 -12.19 -8.60
CA ILE A 57 19.88 -12.03 -7.40
C ILE A 57 20.59 -12.72 -6.21
N MET A 58 20.73 -12.02 -5.10
CA MET A 58 21.17 -12.58 -3.82
C MET A 58 19.99 -13.28 -3.11
N PHE A 59 20.28 -14.22 -2.22
CA PHE A 59 19.22 -14.98 -1.54
C PHE A 59 18.30 -14.11 -0.69
N ASP A 60 18.80 -12.96 -0.23
CA ASP A 60 18.15 -11.96 0.63
C ASP A 60 17.79 -10.67 -0.13
N ASP A 61 17.83 -10.68 -1.47
CA ASP A 61 17.35 -9.55 -2.25
C ASP A 61 15.83 -9.39 -2.11
N GLU A 62 15.42 -8.14 -1.89
CA GLU A 62 14.02 -7.73 -1.84
C GLU A 62 13.65 -6.91 -3.08
N PHE A 63 12.37 -6.94 -3.45
CA PHE A 63 11.80 -6.27 -4.61
C PHE A 63 10.68 -5.33 -4.17
N GLU A 64 10.66 -4.11 -4.69
CA GLU A 64 9.54 -3.18 -4.49
C GLU A 64 8.54 -3.34 -5.64
N VAL A 65 7.29 -3.61 -5.30
CA VAL A 65 6.18 -3.77 -6.25
C VAL A 65 5.07 -2.78 -5.89
N GLU A 66 4.62 -1.99 -6.87
CA GLU A 66 3.41 -1.18 -6.74
C GLU A 66 2.18 -2.06 -7.04
N VAL A 67 1.30 -2.21 -6.05
CA VAL A 67 0.04 -2.95 -6.16
C VAL A 67 -1.14 -2.01 -5.95
N GLU A 68 -2.24 -2.28 -6.64
CA GLU A 68 -3.50 -1.57 -6.43
C GLU A 68 -4.39 -2.41 -5.52
N GLU A 69 -4.76 -1.87 -4.37
CA GLU A 69 -5.65 -2.53 -3.42
C GLU A 69 -7.01 -1.84 -3.40
N GLU A 70 -8.06 -2.65 -3.43
CA GLU A 70 -9.42 -2.17 -3.20
C GLU A 70 -9.68 -2.09 -1.70
N ILE A 71 -10.02 -0.89 -1.22
CA ILE A 71 -10.36 -0.62 0.17
C ILE A 71 -11.80 -0.13 0.29
N THR A 72 -12.39 -0.40 1.43
CA THR A 72 -13.71 0.10 1.83
C THR A 72 -13.60 0.79 3.18
N GLU A 73 -14.66 1.45 3.62
CA GLU A 73 -14.68 2.02 4.97
C GLU A 73 -14.59 0.94 6.07
N GLU A 74 -14.84 -0.33 5.73
CA GLU A 74 -14.69 -1.50 6.61
C GLU A 74 -13.29 -2.12 6.61
N THR A 75 -12.41 -1.73 5.68
CA THR A 75 -11.05 -2.27 5.62
C THR A 75 -10.31 -1.91 6.91
N LYS A 76 -9.74 -2.91 7.59
CA LYS A 76 -8.89 -2.68 8.77
C LYS A 76 -7.47 -2.34 8.33
N PHE A 77 -6.94 -1.26 8.91
CA PHE A 77 -5.57 -0.84 8.72
C PHE A 77 -4.79 -1.05 10.01
N ASP A 78 -3.60 -1.64 9.90
CA ASP A 78 -2.67 -1.78 11.04
C ASP A 78 -2.37 -0.43 11.68
N ARG A 79 -2.33 0.62 10.86
CA ARG A 79 -2.15 2.00 11.29
C ARG A 79 -2.97 2.96 10.43
N LEU A 80 -4.03 3.51 11.02
CA LEU A 80 -4.88 4.53 10.40
C LEU A 80 -4.57 5.89 11.01
N PHE A 81 -4.23 6.87 10.17
CA PHE A 81 -4.06 8.25 10.60
C PHE A 81 -5.32 9.04 10.35
N GLU A 82 -5.67 9.87 11.31
CA GLU A 82 -6.91 10.62 11.28
C GLU A 82 -6.65 12.06 11.67
N VAL A 83 -7.24 12.98 10.94
CA VAL A 83 -7.12 14.41 11.18
C VAL A 83 -8.48 14.94 11.61
N PHE A 84 -8.54 15.55 12.78
CA PHE A 84 -9.73 16.21 13.31
C PHE A 84 -9.42 17.69 13.57
N GLU A 85 -10.47 18.51 13.53
CA GLU A 85 -10.40 19.94 13.78
C GLU A 85 -10.83 20.21 15.22
N VAL A 86 -9.91 20.67 16.06
CA VAL A 86 -10.19 20.95 17.50
C VAL A 86 -10.73 22.35 17.72
N SER A 87 -10.33 23.29 16.87
CA SER A 87 -10.81 24.66 16.78
C SER A 87 -10.68 25.11 15.33
N GLU A 88 -11.33 26.21 14.94
CA GLU A 88 -11.37 26.66 13.54
C GLU A 88 -9.95 26.83 12.96
N GLY A 89 -9.63 26.03 11.94
CA GLY A 89 -8.31 26.00 11.29
C GLY A 89 -7.21 25.26 12.07
N GLU A 90 -7.49 24.73 13.26
CA GLU A 90 -6.55 23.97 14.08
C GLU A 90 -6.77 22.45 13.90
N TYR A 91 -5.86 21.83 13.17
CA TYR A 91 -5.90 20.40 12.84
C TYR A 91 -4.93 19.59 13.69
N ASN A 92 -5.44 18.55 14.35
CA ASN A 92 -4.65 17.61 15.12
C ASN A 92 -4.71 16.21 14.50
N PRO A 93 -3.55 15.56 14.25
CA PRO A 93 -3.51 14.18 13.82
C PRO A 93 -3.49 13.21 15.02
N THR A 94 -4.14 12.07 14.86
CA THR A 94 -3.93 10.89 15.71
C THR A 94 -3.63 9.66 14.86
N SER A 95 -3.07 8.63 15.48
CA SER A 95 -2.77 7.36 14.83
C SER A 95 -3.36 6.22 15.64
N ASN A 96 -4.30 5.51 15.02
CA ASN A 96 -4.99 4.38 15.62
C ASN A 96 -4.50 3.07 15.00
N ARG A 97 -4.47 2.02 15.80
CA ARG A 97 -4.01 0.69 15.37
C ARG A 97 -5.19 -0.23 15.11
N ASN A 98 -5.08 -1.08 14.10
CA ASN A 98 -6.02 -2.17 13.79
C ASN A 98 -7.50 -1.73 13.71
N THR A 99 -7.75 -0.59 13.07
CA THR A 99 -9.10 -0.01 12.95
C THR A 99 -9.47 0.29 11.51
N SER A 100 -10.77 0.44 11.25
CA SER A 100 -11.32 0.87 9.96
C SER A 100 -11.82 2.31 10.01
N ILE A 101 -12.09 2.89 8.85
CA ILE A 101 -12.72 4.22 8.75
C ILE A 101 -14.09 4.21 9.44
N ASN A 102 -14.89 3.16 9.21
CA ASN A 102 -16.24 3.06 9.77
C ASN A 102 -16.21 2.91 11.31
N GLU A 103 -15.36 2.03 11.85
CA GLU A 103 -15.15 1.93 13.31
C GLU A 103 -14.74 3.29 13.89
N SER A 104 -13.84 3.98 13.20
CA SER A 104 -13.33 5.27 13.62
C SER A 104 -14.40 6.37 13.62
N LEU A 105 -15.21 6.46 12.56
CA LEU A 105 -16.30 7.45 12.42
C LEU A 105 -17.46 7.22 13.41
N ASN A 106 -17.67 5.99 13.88
CA ASN A 106 -18.72 5.64 14.85
C ASN A 106 -18.25 5.64 16.32
N ASP A 107 -16.97 5.96 16.56
CA ASP A 107 -16.46 6.13 17.92
C ASP A 107 -17.00 7.44 18.54
N ASP A 108 -17.23 7.44 19.86
CA ASP A 108 -17.91 8.51 20.60
C ASP A 108 -16.96 9.69 20.89
N ARG A 109 -16.54 10.36 19.82
CA ARG A 109 -15.49 11.39 19.85
C ARG A 109 -16.04 12.79 20.01
N CYS A 110 -15.28 13.63 20.69
CA CYS A 110 -15.63 15.03 20.89
C CYS A 110 -15.49 15.91 19.63
N PHE A 111 -14.64 15.53 18.65
CA PHE A 111 -14.33 16.35 17.48
C PHE A 111 -14.61 15.61 16.16
N PRO A 112 -15.15 16.30 15.13
CA PRO A 112 -15.43 15.69 13.85
C PRO A 112 -14.13 15.38 13.09
N ILE A 113 -14.00 14.14 12.63
CA ILE A 113 -12.91 13.73 11.73
C ILE A 113 -13.12 14.39 10.37
N LYS A 114 -12.03 14.96 9.83
CA LYS A 114 -11.99 15.65 8.54
C LYS A 114 -11.36 14.80 7.45
N ALA A 115 -10.37 13.98 7.78
CA ALA A 115 -9.68 13.15 6.81
C ALA A 115 -9.02 11.92 7.44
N PHE A 116 -8.84 10.89 6.63
CA PHE A 116 -8.08 9.68 6.94
C PHE A 116 -6.95 9.47 5.96
N TYR A 117 -5.83 8.97 6.47
CA TYR A 117 -4.63 8.69 5.73
C TYR A 117 -4.01 7.35 6.13
N ILE A 118 -3.30 6.73 5.20
CA ILE A 118 -2.38 5.62 5.48
C ILE A 118 -0.94 6.11 5.35
N LEU A 119 -0.04 5.48 6.11
CA LEU A 119 1.40 5.74 6.05
C LEU A 119 2.03 4.73 5.10
N ASN A 120 2.74 5.23 4.09
CA ASN A 120 3.53 4.41 3.16
C ASN A 120 4.89 4.06 3.79
N ASP A 121 5.59 3.07 3.22
CA ASP A 121 6.93 2.63 3.68
C ASP A 121 7.98 3.75 3.67
N ASP A 122 7.82 4.75 2.79
CA ASP A 122 8.70 5.92 2.68
C ASP A 122 8.31 7.08 3.63
N LEU A 123 7.41 6.81 4.58
CA LEU A 123 6.84 7.76 5.55
C LEU A 123 6.00 8.89 4.93
N THR A 124 5.70 8.83 3.63
CA THR A 124 4.67 9.68 3.04
C THR A 124 3.27 9.18 3.43
N MET A 125 2.28 10.07 3.36
CA MET A 125 0.89 9.74 3.69
C MET A 125 0.01 9.80 2.46
N THR A 126 -0.84 8.80 2.27
CA THR A 126 -1.84 8.77 1.19
C THR A 126 -3.20 9.10 1.78
N LEU A 127 -3.87 10.13 1.27
CA LEU A 127 -5.26 10.47 1.63
C LEU A 127 -6.19 9.37 1.13
N ILE A 128 -6.92 8.72 2.03
CA ILE A 128 -7.85 7.65 1.67
C ILE A 128 -9.31 8.03 1.88
N TRP A 129 -9.61 9.03 2.70
CA TRP A 129 -10.97 9.52 2.87
C TRP A 129 -10.96 10.97 3.35
N LYS A 130 -11.93 11.78 2.90
CA LYS A 130 -12.09 13.16 3.35
C LYS A 130 -13.58 13.49 3.50
N ARG A 131 -13.93 14.15 4.59
CA ARG A 131 -15.24 14.74 4.79
C ARG A 131 -15.32 16.01 3.94
N TRP A 132 -16.19 16.03 2.95
CA TRP A 132 -16.57 17.27 2.27
C TRP A 132 -17.50 18.05 3.21
N GLY A 133 -17.10 19.26 3.59
CA GLY A 133 -17.99 20.22 4.22
C GLY A 133 -18.84 20.91 3.15
N VAL A 134 -20.13 21.06 3.42
CA VAL A 134 -20.90 22.19 2.89
C VAL A 134 -20.42 23.38 3.69
N ASP A 135 -19.89 24.39 3.00
CA ASP A 135 -19.46 25.67 3.59
C ASP A 135 -20.58 26.34 4.39
#